data_AF-A0A7K4H7W1-F1
#
_entry.id   AF-A0A7K4H7W1-F1
#
_cell.length_a   1.000
_cell.length_b   1.000
_cell.length_c   1.000
_cell.angle_alpha   90.00
_cell.angle_beta   90.00
_cell.angle_gamma   90.00
#
_symmetry.space_group_name_H-M   'P 1'
#
loop_
_entity.id
_entity.type
_entity.pdbx_description
1 polymer ?
#
loop_
_entity_poly.entity_id
_entity_poly.type
_entity_poly.pdbx_seq_one_letter_code
_entity_poly.pdbx_strand_id
1 'polypeptide(L)'
;MTENLEKWHAPCGIYCNQCPGVESFGCSGCREQKGQILKFPVCKTYECVTRKDYEFCYECADFPCEMLQPIVNFEIFAPHNSKVYNSVMIKKLGLEEWNKICDEKATLYYQGRKVQYGGDPLTLKEKDPNMYKKKEKKD
;
A
#
# COMPACT_ATOMS: atom_id res chain seq x y z
N MET A 1 18.94 14.18 13.37
CA MET A 1 19.09 13.71 11.97
C MET A 1 17.72 13.19 11.60
N THR A 2 16.95 13.94 10.82
CA THR A 2 15.71 13.42 10.25
C THR A 2 16.11 12.25 9.35
N GLU A 3 15.71 11.03 9.70
CA GLU A 3 15.84 9.90 8.79
C GLU A 3 15.20 10.28 7.45
N ASN A 4 15.81 9.86 6.35
CA ASN A 4 15.22 10.02 5.03
C ASN A 4 13.98 9.11 4.92
N LEU A 5 12.85 9.55 5.49
CA LEU A 5 11.61 8.81 5.58
C LEU A 5 11.13 8.36 4.19
N GLU A 6 11.34 9.22 3.18
CA GLU A 6 10.94 8.96 1.80
C GLU A 6 11.46 7.62 1.25
N LYS A 7 12.63 7.17 1.71
CA LYS A 7 13.25 5.90 1.30
C LYS A 7 12.24 4.75 1.27
N TRP A 8 11.41 4.66 2.29
CA TRP A 8 10.45 3.57 2.46
C TRP A 8 9.05 3.88 1.95
N HIS A 9 8.80 5.09 1.44
CA HIS A 9 7.52 5.49 0.88
C HIS A 9 7.66 5.71 -0.62
N ALA A 10 7.22 4.70 -1.39
CA ALA A 10 7.23 4.78 -2.83
C ALA A 10 6.40 5.98 -3.31
N PRO A 11 6.80 6.66 -4.40
CA PRO A 11 6.02 7.75 -4.95
C PRO A 11 4.56 7.36 -5.29
N CYS A 12 4.33 6.09 -5.64
CA CYS A 12 3.00 5.54 -5.92
C CYS A 12 2.17 5.17 -4.66
N GLY A 13 2.70 5.41 -3.45
CA GLY A 13 2.04 5.12 -2.18
C GLY A 13 2.35 3.74 -1.58
N ILE A 14 3.06 2.84 -2.28
CA ILE A 14 3.50 1.58 -1.66
C ILE A 14 4.44 1.86 -0.49
N TYR A 15 4.15 1.28 0.67
CA TYR A 15 5.10 1.25 1.78
C TYR A 15 6.12 0.13 1.55
N CYS A 16 7.32 0.51 1.11
CA CYS A 16 8.35 -0.43 0.70
C CYS A 16 8.90 -1.25 1.86
N ASN A 17 8.93 -0.73 3.10
CA ASN A 17 9.53 -1.42 4.25
C ASN A 17 8.91 -2.82 4.50
N GLN A 18 7.58 -2.94 4.33
CA GLN A 18 6.85 -4.21 4.47
C GLN A 18 6.43 -4.79 3.11
N CYS A 19 7.11 -4.42 2.03
CA CYS A 19 6.93 -5.11 0.75
C CYS A 19 7.62 -6.48 0.82
N PRO A 20 6.98 -7.58 0.35
CA PRO A 20 7.59 -8.90 0.32
C PRO A 20 8.96 -8.94 -0.39
N GLY A 21 9.22 -7.99 -1.29
CA GLY A 21 10.49 -7.89 -1.99
C GLY A 21 11.68 -7.50 -1.09
N VAL A 22 11.45 -6.84 0.05
CA VAL A 22 12.51 -6.53 1.02
C VAL A 22 13.05 -7.82 1.63
N GLU A 23 12.16 -8.66 2.16
CA GLU A 23 12.53 -9.94 2.76
C GLU A 23 12.98 -10.96 1.71
N SER A 24 12.23 -11.10 0.61
CA SER A 24 12.47 -12.16 -0.37
C SER A 24 13.71 -11.91 -1.24
N PHE A 25 14.07 -10.65 -1.48
CA PHE A 25 15.11 -10.31 -2.46
C PHE A 25 16.08 -9.22 -2.00
N GLY A 26 16.07 -8.83 -0.72
CA GLY A 26 16.93 -7.75 -0.21
C GLY A 26 16.65 -6.40 -0.88
N CYS A 27 15.41 -6.15 -1.30
CA CYS A 27 15.02 -4.89 -1.95
C CYS A 27 15.26 -3.70 -1.01
N SER A 28 15.85 -2.63 -1.54
CA SER A 28 16.22 -1.41 -0.81
C SER A 28 15.20 -0.28 -0.96
N GLY A 29 14.06 -0.55 -1.61
CA GLY A 29 13.00 0.42 -1.87
C GLY A 29 13.11 1.07 -3.24
N CYS A 30 11.97 1.49 -3.80
CA CYS A 30 11.93 1.96 -5.19
C CYS A 30 12.69 3.27 -5.43
N ARG A 31 12.79 4.16 -4.44
CA ARG A 31 13.55 5.41 -4.58
C ARG A 31 15.05 5.13 -4.68
N GLU A 32 15.56 4.27 -3.81
CA GLU A 32 16.95 3.82 -3.83
C GLU A 32 17.29 3.11 -5.15
N GLN A 33 16.37 2.28 -5.64
CA GLN A 33 16.55 1.50 -6.88
C GLN A 33 16.10 2.24 -8.13
N LYS A 34 15.71 3.52 -8.04
CA LYS A 34 15.22 4.34 -9.16
C LYS A 34 14.11 3.65 -9.98
N GLY A 35 13.21 2.95 -9.29
CA GLY A 35 12.10 2.20 -9.90
C GLY A 35 12.48 0.87 -10.56
N GLN A 36 13.76 0.49 -10.58
CA GLN A 36 14.24 -0.76 -11.16
C GLN A 36 14.41 -1.84 -10.10
N ILE A 37 13.33 -2.59 -9.84
CA ILE A 37 13.37 -3.67 -8.85
C ILE A 37 14.00 -4.92 -9.45
N LEU A 38 15.08 -5.43 -8.85
CA LEU A 38 15.82 -6.60 -9.36
C LEU A 38 16.27 -6.41 -10.82
N LYS A 39 16.01 -7.42 -11.67
CA LYS A 39 16.27 -7.39 -13.12
C LYS A 39 15.01 -7.04 -13.93
N PHE A 40 13.96 -6.54 -13.29
CA PHE A 40 12.77 -6.09 -14.01
C PHE A 40 13.04 -4.76 -14.71
N PRO A 41 12.25 -4.43 -15.76
CA PRO A 41 12.25 -3.09 -16.33
C PRO A 41 11.92 -2.02 -15.27
N VAL A 42 12.34 -0.78 -15.54
CA VAL A 42 11.98 0.35 -14.70
C VAL A 42 10.45 0.46 -14.62
N CYS A 43 9.94 0.65 -13.40
CA CYS A 43 8.50 0.80 -13.17
C CYS A 43 7.96 2.05 -13.87
N LYS A 44 6.99 1.87 -14.78
CA LYS A 44 6.34 2.96 -15.51
C LYS A 44 5.72 4.03 -14.60
N THR A 45 5.20 3.65 -13.44
CA THR A 45 4.65 4.61 -12.47
C THR A 45 5.76 5.48 -11.85
N TYR A 46 6.92 4.89 -11.59
CA TYR A 46 8.10 5.63 -11.10
C TYR A 46 8.61 6.59 -12.16
N GLU A 47 8.77 6.14 -13.42
CA GLU A 47 9.16 7.04 -14.52
C GLU A 47 8.18 8.21 -14.68
N CYS A 48 6.88 7.95 -14.55
CA CYS A 48 5.84 8.97 -14.67
C CYS A 48 5.98 10.05 -13.59
N VAL A 49 6.15 9.66 -12.32
CA VAL A 49 6.25 10.60 -11.20
C VAL A 49 7.53 11.45 -11.28
N THR A 50 8.65 10.83 -11.66
CA THR A 50 9.94 11.50 -11.82
C THR A 50 9.91 12.46 -13.01
N ARG A 51 9.32 12.06 -14.14
CA ARG A 51 9.18 12.94 -15.32
C ARG A 51 8.29 14.16 -15.05
N LYS A 52 7.30 14.03 -14.17
CA LYS A 52 6.41 15.13 -13.76
C LYS A 52 6.97 15.97 -12.61
N ASP A 53 8.16 15.63 -12.10
CA ASP A 53 8.79 16.28 -10.95
C ASP A 53 7.90 16.31 -9.69
N TYR A 54 7.22 15.19 -9.45
CA TYR A 54 6.42 14.98 -8.25
C TYR A 54 7.15 14.07 -7.26
N GLU A 55 6.99 14.36 -5.98
CA GLU A 55 7.45 13.50 -4.89
C GLU A 55 6.50 12.30 -4.73
N PHE A 56 5.19 12.52 -4.89
CA PHE A 56 4.15 11.51 -4.78
C PHE A 56 3.09 11.64 -5.88
N CYS A 57 2.50 10.52 -6.26
CA CYS A 57 1.45 10.51 -7.28
C CYS A 57 0.21 11.35 -6.90
N TYR A 58 -0.06 11.61 -5.62
CA TYR A 58 -1.22 12.41 -5.20
C TYR A 58 -1.15 13.90 -5.61
N GLU A 59 0.01 14.36 -6.04
CA GLU A 59 0.25 15.73 -6.52
C GLU A 59 -0.21 15.92 -7.97
N CYS A 60 -0.38 14.82 -8.70
CA CYS A 60 -0.87 14.82 -10.07
C CYS A 60 -2.35 15.22 -10.13
N ALA A 61 -2.72 16.11 -11.05
CA ALA A 61 -4.12 16.50 -11.27
C ALA A 61 -5.02 15.31 -11.65
N ASP A 62 -4.46 14.33 -12.37
CA ASP A 62 -5.15 13.09 -12.75
C ASP A 62 -5.23 12.04 -11.62
N PHE A 63 -4.80 12.35 -10.40
CA PHE A 63 -4.79 11.37 -9.31
C PHE A 63 -6.21 11.14 -8.74
N PRO A 64 -6.63 9.87 -8.53
CA PRO A 64 -5.95 8.62 -8.89
C PRO A 64 -6.11 8.29 -10.38
N CYS A 65 -5.05 7.76 -11.01
CA CYS A 65 -5.07 7.35 -12.42
C CYS A 65 -5.00 5.82 -12.58
N GLU A 66 -5.22 5.33 -13.81
CA GLU A 66 -5.25 3.89 -14.14
C GLU A 66 -3.97 3.13 -13.75
N MET A 67 -2.81 3.79 -13.69
CA MET A 67 -1.55 3.17 -13.25
C MET A 67 -1.56 2.72 -11.77
N LEU A 68 -2.52 3.20 -10.99
CA LEU A 68 -2.71 2.89 -9.57
C LEU A 68 -3.88 1.94 -9.31
N GLN A 69 -4.53 1.42 -10.36
CA GLN A 69 -5.68 0.54 -10.23
C GLN A 69 -5.32 -0.74 -9.45
N PRO A 70 -6.17 -1.15 -8.46
CA PRO A 70 -5.98 -2.41 -7.75
C PRO A 70 -6.34 -3.61 -8.63
N ILE A 71 -5.72 -4.76 -8.36
CA ILE A 71 -5.93 -6.02 -9.07
C ILE A 71 -5.95 -7.19 -8.10
N VAL A 72 -6.91 -8.12 -8.29
CA VAL A 72 -7.07 -9.30 -7.44
C VAL A 72 -6.14 -10.44 -7.88
N ASN A 73 -6.01 -10.65 -9.19
CA ASN A 73 -5.33 -11.83 -9.76
C ASN A 73 -3.83 -11.61 -9.97
N PHE A 74 -3.16 -10.98 -9.01
CA PHE A 74 -1.71 -10.80 -9.04
C PHE A 74 -1.12 -10.89 -7.63
N GLU A 75 -0.85 -12.12 -7.20
CA GLU A 75 -0.59 -12.45 -5.79
C GLU A 75 0.71 -11.83 -5.24
N ILE A 76 1.75 -11.72 -6.07
CA ILE A 76 3.00 -10.99 -5.73
C ILE A 76 2.82 -9.47 -5.63
N PHE A 77 1.62 -8.96 -5.93
CA PHE A 77 1.30 -7.52 -6.03
C PHE A 77 0.36 -7.03 -4.93
N ALA A 78 0.10 -7.79 -3.86
CA ALA A 78 -0.70 -7.31 -2.72
C ALA A 78 -0.40 -5.83 -2.33
N PRO A 79 0.85 -5.39 -2.13
CA PRO A 79 1.12 -3.97 -1.83
C PRO A 79 0.61 -2.97 -2.88
N HIS A 80 0.46 -3.36 -4.16
CA HIS A 80 -0.11 -2.50 -5.20
C HIS A 80 -1.57 -2.11 -4.95
N ASN A 81 -2.33 -2.91 -4.21
CA ASN A 81 -3.72 -2.58 -3.84
C ASN A 81 -3.80 -1.50 -2.75
N SER A 82 -2.69 -1.20 -2.07
CA SER A 82 -2.61 -0.16 -1.02
C SER A 82 -2.20 1.22 -1.55
N LYS A 83 -1.75 1.33 -2.80
CA LYS A 83 -1.22 2.56 -3.43
C LYS A 83 -2.07 3.80 -3.15
N VAL A 84 -3.33 3.78 -3.60
CA VAL A 84 -4.24 4.93 -3.51
C VAL A 84 -4.55 5.27 -2.06
N TYR A 85 -4.84 4.27 -1.22
CA TYR A 85 -5.14 4.50 0.19
C TYR A 85 -3.96 5.17 0.91
N ASN A 86 -2.76 4.63 0.76
CA ASN A 86 -1.56 5.17 1.38
C ASN A 86 -1.26 6.58 0.87
N SER A 87 -1.34 6.83 -0.45
CA SER A 87 -1.14 8.17 -1.01
C SER A 87 -2.14 9.19 -0.45
N VAL A 88 -3.41 8.83 -0.27
CA VAL A 88 -4.41 9.70 0.37
C VAL A 88 -4.09 9.94 1.84
N MET A 89 -3.60 8.93 2.56
CA MET A 89 -3.21 9.08 3.96
C MET A 89 -1.96 9.95 4.14
N ILE A 90 -0.96 9.82 3.26
CA ILE A 90 0.21 10.72 3.22
C ILE A 90 -0.25 12.16 2.96
N LYS A 91 -1.12 12.39 1.96
CA LYS A 91 -1.67 13.72 1.68
C LYS A 91 -2.45 14.30 2.87
N LYS A 92 -3.19 13.45 3.61
CA LYS A 92 -4.02 13.87 4.74
C LYS A 92 -3.21 14.20 5.99
N LEU A 93 -2.22 13.37 6.32
CA LEU A 93 -1.49 13.41 7.60
C LEU A 93 -0.11 14.06 7.48
N GLY A 94 0.44 14.14 6.28
CA GLY A 94 1.87 14.34 6.05
C GLY A 94 2.65 13.03 6.19
N LEU A 95 3.84 13.00 5.57
CA LEU A 95 4.69 11.82 5.53
C LEU A 95 5.15 11.38 6.92
N GLU A 96 5.52 12.33 7.79
CA GLU A 96 6.02 12.04 9.13
C GLU A 96 4.98 11.31 9.99
N GLU A 97 3.75 11.83 10.04
CA GLU A 97 2.70 11.24 10.86
C GLU A 97 2.18 9.92 10.27
N TRP A 98 2.11 9.83 8.94
CA TRP A 98 1.80 8.56 8.28
C TRP A 98 2.86 7.49 8.58
N ASN A 99 4.15 7.85 8.56
CA ASN A 99 5.25 6.92 8.81
C ASN A 99 5.15 6.26 10.20
N LYS A 100 4.74 7.00 11.23
CA LYS A 100 4.59 6.48 12.60
C LYS A 100 3.60 5.31 12.71
N ILE A 101 2.60 5.26 11.82
CA ILE A 101 1.53 4.24 11.85
C ILE A 101 1.61 3.25 10.67
N CYS A 102 2.55 3.42 9.75
CA CYS A 102 2.55 2.69 8.48
C CYS A 102 2.77 1.18 8.66
N ASP A 103 3.65 0.78 9.59
CA ASP A 103 3.88 -0.62 9.93
C ASP A 103 2.61 -1.31 10.46
N GLU A 104 1.84 -0.63 11.32
CA GLU A 104 0.57 -1.14 11.82
C GLU A 104 -0.45 -1.29 10.67
N LYS A 105 -0.56 -0.27 9.80
CA LYS A 105 -1.49 -0.32 8.67
C LYS A 105 -1.12 -1.38 7.64
N ALA A 106 0.16 -1.58 7.37
CA ALA A 106 0.65 -2.64 6.51
C ALA A 106 0.39 -4.03 7.13
N THR A 107 0.63 -4.20 8.43
CA THR A 107 0.28 -5.44 9.14
C THR A 107 -1.21 -5.75 9.03
N LEU A 108 -2.08 -4.76 9.28
CA LEU A 108 -3.52 -4.91 9.12
C LEU A 108 -3.94 -5.17 7.66
N TYR A 109 -3.22 -4.62 6.68
CA TYR A 109 -3.47 -4.87 5.27
C TYR A 109 -3.20 -6.34 4.89
N TYR A 110 -2.07 -6.90 5.34
CA TYR A 110 -1.67 -8.27 4.99
C TYR A 110 -2.37 -9.35 5.81
N GLN A 111 -2.64 -9.09 7.09
CA GLN A 111 -3.08 -10.11 8.06
C GLN A 111 -4.44 -9.80 8.67
N GLY A 112 -4.88 -8.55 8.58
CA GLY A 112 -6.10 -8.08 9.20
C GLY A 112 -7.34 -8.68 8.56
N ARG A 113 -8.35 -8.88 9.41
CA ARG A 113 -9.67 -9.36 9.04
C ARG A 113 -10.67 -8.32 9.47
N LYS A 114 -11.76 -8.16 8.71
CA LYS A 114 -12.91 -7.40 9.20
C LYS A 114 -13.48 -8.09 10.43
N VAL A 115 -13.93 -7.29 11.40
CA VAL A 115 -14.72 -7.81 12.52
C VAL A 115 -15.89 -8.59 11.95
N GLN A 116 -16.84 -7.95 11.26
CA GLN A 116 -17.95 -8.65 10.62
C GLN A 116 -18.21 -8.19 9.19
N TYR A 117 -18.34 -6.89 8.95
CA TYR A 117 -18.79 -6.30 7.69
C TYR A 117 -17.71 -5.44 7.02
N GLY A 118 -17.91 -5.07 5.74
CA GLY A 118 -16.95 -4.31 4.95
C GLY A 118 -16.55 -2.95 5.56
N GLY A 119 -17.40 -2.34 6.38
CA GLY A 119 -17.14 -1.06 7.07
C GLY A 119 -16.43 -1.20 8.42
N ASP A 120 -16.35 -2.39 8.98
CA ASP A 120 -15.84 -2.56 10.35
C ASP A 120 -14.32 -2.35 10.42
N PRO A 121 -13.78 -2.07 11.62
CA PRO A 121 -12.35 -2.07 11.84
C PRO A 121 -11.69 -3.39 11.42
N LEU A 122 -10.44 -3.29 11.01
CA LEU A 122 -9.59 -4.46 10.85
C LEU A 122 -9.10 -4.92 12.23
N THR A 123 -9.00 -6.23 12.40
CA THR A 123 -8.47 -6.87 13.60
C THR A 123 -7.56 -8.03 13.22
N LEU A 124 -6.55 -8.28 14.05
CA LEU A 124 -5.70 -9.48 13.96
C LEU A 124 -6.29 -10.67 14.72
N LYS A 125 -7.42 -10.48 15.42
CA LYS A 125 -8.13 -11.58 16.08
C LYS A 125 -8.70 -12.55 15.06
N GLU A 126 -8.73 -13.83 15.44
CA GLU A 126 -9.42 -14.84 14.64
C GLU A 126 -10.90 -14.52 14.49
N LYS A 127 -11.46 -14.80 13.30
CA LYS A 127 -12.89 -14.62 13.07
C LYS A 127 -13.66 -15.68 13.82
N ASP A 128 -14.75 -15.29 14.48
CA ASP A 128 -15.74 -16.25 14.95
C ASP A 128 -16.29 -17.03 13.74
N PRO A 129 -16.13 -18.36 13.67
CA PRO A 129 -16.65 -19.17 12.57
C PRO A 129 -18.18 -19.09 12.42
N ASN A 130 -18.90 -18.66 13.46
CA ASN A 130 -20.36 -18.52 13.45
C ASN A 130 -20.87 -17.16 12.94
N MET A 131 -19.97 -16.24 12.59
CA MET A 131 -20.31 -14.83 12.41
C MET A 131 -21.07 -14.50 11.13
N TYR A 132 -20.97 -15.35 10.10
CA TYR A 132 -21.70 -15.22 8.83
C TYR A 132 -22.81 -16.27 8.71
N LYS A 133 -23.48 -16.61 9.81
CA LYS A 133 -24.72 -17.39 9.72
C LYS A 133 -25.68 -16.65 8.79
N LYS A 134 -26.00 -17.30 7.67
CA LYS A 134 -26.96 -16.83 6.69
C LYS A 134 -28.25 -16.51 7.45
N LYS A 135 -28.82 -15.32 7.26
CA LYS A 135 -30.13 -14.97 7.85
C LYS A 135 -31.07 -16.14 7.54
N GLU A 136 -31.62 -16.79 8.56
CA GLU A 136 -32.62 -17.84 8.36
C GLU A 136 -33.72 -17.24 7.48
N LYS A 137 -34.10 -17.95 6.42
CA LYS A 137 -35.24 -17.54 5.61
C LYS A 137 -36.43 -17.51 6.57
N LYS A 138 -36.99 -16.33 6.82
CA LYS A 138 -38.32 -16.24 7.40
C LYS A 138 -39.27 -16.76 6.33
N ASP A 139 -39.96 -17.85 6.66
CA ASP A 139 -41.09 -18.38 5.89
C ASP A 139 -42.21 -17.33 5.78
#